data_AF-A0ABD7LTA8-F1
#
_entry.id   AF-A0ABD7LTA8-F1
#
_cell.length_a   1.000
_cell.length_b   1.000
_cell.length_c   1.000
_cell.angle_alpha   90.00
_cell.angle_beta   90.00
_cell.angle_gamma   90.00
#
_symmetry.space_group_name_H-M   'P 1'
#
loop_
_entity.id
_entity.type
_entity.pdbx_description
1 polymer ?
#
loop_
_entity_poly.entity_id
_entity_poly.type
_entity_poly.pdbx_seq_one_letter_code
_entity_poly.pdbx_strand_id
1 'polypeptide(L)' 'MSRKLILISHGKFCEELKKSTKMIMGPQENIYTLPLLPEDGTETYRQKLLLS' A
#
# COMPACT_ATOMS: atom_id res chain seq x y z
N MET A 1 10.49 18.07 4.97
CA MET A 1 9.28 17.22 5.01
C MET A 1 9.47 16.08 4.03
N SER A 2 9.52 14.82 4.49
CA SER A 2 9.51 13.66 3.60
C SER A 2 8.10 13.44 3.06
N ARG A 3 7.95 13.16 1.75
CA ARG A 3 6.63 12.85 1.16
C ARG A 3 6.28 11.39 1.49
N LYS A 4 5.03 11.14 1.89
CA LYS A 4 4.49 9.78 2.00
C LYS A 4 4.04 9.30 0.61
N LEU A 5 4.31 8.04 0.29
CA LEU A 5 3.86 7.37 -0.93
C LEU A 5 2.91 6.22 -0.55
N ILE A 6 1.72 6.18 -1.15
CA ILE A 6 0.77 5.09 -0.97
C ILE A 6 0.67 4.30 -2.27
N LEU A 7 0.92 3.00 -2.22
CA LEU A 7 0.79 2.07 -3.34
C LEU A 7 -0.57 1.38 -3.26
N ILE A 8 -1.35 1.48 -4.32
CA ILE A 8 -2.68 0.87 -4.44
C ILE A 8 -2.67 -0.09 -5.63
N SER A 9 -3.24 -1.28 -5.45
CA SER A 9 -3.44 -2.27 -6.51
C SER A 9 -4.65 -3.14 -6.21
N HIS A 10 -5.20 -3.78 -7.25
CA HIS A 10 -6.06 -4.94 -7.05
C HIS A 10 -5.24 -6.07 -6.42
N GLY A 11 -5.80 -6.72 -5.39
CA GLY A 11 -5.11 -7.75 -4.62
C GLY A 11 -3.78 -7.27 -4.01
N LYS A 12 -2.89 -8.22 -3.72
CA LYS A 12 -1.67 -7.99 -2.93
C LYS A 12 -0.45 -7.50 -3.74
N PHE A 13 -0.64 -7.07 -4.98
CA PHE A 13 0.47 -6.68 -5.85
C PHE A 13 1.31 -5.53 -5.25
N CYS A 14 0.67 -4.51 -4.68
CA CYS A 14 1.37 -3.39 -4.04
C CYS A 14 2.24 -3.84 -2.84
N GLU A 15 1.80 -4.85 -2.09
CA GLU A 15 2.55 -5.40 -0.95
C GLU A 15 3.81 -6.13 -1.42
N GLU A 16 3.66 -7.02 -2.40
CA GLU A 16 4.78 -7.76 -2.97
C GLU A 16 5.73 -6.84 -3.76
N LEU A 17 5.22 -5.77 -4.36
CA LEU A 17 6.03 -4.73 -4.98
C LEU A 17 6.90 -4.02 -3.94
N LYS A 18 6.32 -3.54 -2.83
CA LYS A 18 7.09 -2.92 -1.73
C LYS A 18 8.12 -3.90 -1.16
N LYS A 19 7.77 -5.18 -1.01
CA LYS A 19 8.69 -6.22 -0.53
C LYS A 19 9.87 -6.42 -1.50
N SER A 20 9.60 -6.45 -2.80
CA SER A 20 10.62 -6.53 -3.85
C SER A 20 11.53 -5.31 -3.86
N THR A 21 10.95 -4.11 -3.77
CA THR A 21 11.73 -2.87 -3.62
C THR A 21 12.61 -2.90 -2.38
N LYS A 22 12.10 -3.39 -1.24
CA LYS A 22 12.89 -3.52 0.00
C LYS A 22 14.09 -4.45 -0.16
N MET A 23 13.96 -5.54 -0.92
CA MET A 23 15.07 -6.47 -1.17
C MET A 23 16.21 -5.82 -1.97
N ILE A 24 15.91 -4.85 -2.83
CA ILE A 24 16.89 -4.19 -3.72
C ILE A 24 17.43 -2.90 -3.09
N MET A 25 16.54 -2.08 -2.51
CA MET A 25 16.82 -0.70 -2.09
C MET A 25 16.95 -0.55 -0.56
N GLY A 26 16.75 -1.63 0.20
CA GLY A 26 16.68 -1.58 1.66
C GLY A 26 15.35 -1.02 2.19
N PRO A 27 15.25 -0.75 3.52
CA PRO A 27 14.02 -0.32 4.17
C PRO A 27 13.39 0.92 3.52
N GLN A 28 12.05 0.88 3.34
CA GLN A 28 11.27 1.97 2.75
C GLN A 28 10.21 2.46 3.76
N GLU A 29 10.60 3.39 4.64
CA GLU A 29 9.78 3.83 5.78
C GLU A 29 8.58 4.70 5.37
N ASN A 30 8.68 5.43 4.26
CA ASN A 30 7.65 6.36 3.81
C ASN A 30 6.76 5.79 2.69
N ILE A 31 6.83 4.48 2.44
CA ILE A 31 5.99 3.78 1.45
C ILE A 31 4.96 2.93 2.19
N TYR A 32 3.68 3.16 1.92
CA TYR A 32 2.55 2.42 2.46
C TYR A 32 1.87 1.63 1.34
N THR A 33 1.19 0.55 1.69
CA THR A 33 0.52 -0.34 0.73
C THR A 33 -0.92 -0.52 1.15
N LEU A 34 -1.84 -0.37 0.21
CA LEU A 34 -3.28 -0.49 0.45
C LEU A 34 -3.91 -1.41 -0.62
N PRO A 35 -3.90 -2.74 -0.41
CA PRO A 35 -4.46 -3.68 -1.36
C PRO A 35 -5.99 -3.57 -1.39
N LEU A 36 -6.57 -3.53 -2.59
CA LEU A 36 -8.01 -3.64 -2.81
C LEU A 36 -8.38 -5.13 -2.93
N LEU A 37 -8.98 -5.69 -1.89
CA LEU A 37 -9.36 -7.11 -1.83
C LEU A 37 -10.78 -7.34 -2.36
N PRO A 38 -11.14 -8.56 -2.80
CA PRO A 38 -12.50 -8.86 -3.25
C PRO A 38 -13.60 -8.58 -2.20
N GLU A 39 -13.28 -8.74 -0.91
CA GLU A 39 -14.16 -8.45 0.21
C GLU A 39 -14.30 -6.95 0.55
N ASP A 40 -13.49 -6.09 -0.08
CA ASP A 40 -13.56 -4.64 0.16
C ASP A 40 -14.71 -4.00 -0.61
N GLY A 41 -15.68 -3.47 0.14
CA GLY A 41 -16.65 -2.51 -0.38
C GLY A 41 -16.05 -1.11 -0.52
N THR A 42 -16.74 -0.24 -1.27
CA THR A 42 -16.29 1.14 -1.50
C THR A 42 -16.08 1.92 -0.20
N GLU A 43 -17.00 1.78 0.77
CA GLU A 43 -16.93 2.52 2.04
C GLU A 43 -15.84 1.97 2.96
N THR A 44 -15.71 0.64 3.07
CA THR A 44 -14.65 0.02 3.89
C THR A 44 -13.28 0.35 3.32
N TYR A 45 -13.13 0.37 1.99
CA TYR A 45 -11.88 0.73 1.34
C TYR A 45 -11.53 2.22 1.53
N ARG A 46 -12.53 3.11 1.43
CA ARG A 46 -12.36 4.54 1.71
C ARG A 46 -11.87 4.78 3.14
N GLN A 47 -12.43 4.08 4.12
CA GLN A 47 -11.99 4.17 5.51
C GLN A 47 -10.54 3.71 5.68
N LYS A 48 -10.13 2.61 5.03
CA LYS A 48 -8.73 2.16 5.04
C LYS A 48 -7.78 3.22 4.49
N LEU A 49 -8.14 3.91 3.40
CA LEU A 49 -7.34 4.98 2.80
C LEU A 49 -7.19 6.22 3.71
N LEU A 50 -8.23 6.56 4.47
CA LEU A 50 -8.18 7.70 5.39
C LEU A 50 -7.37 7.40 6.67
N LEU A 51 -7.14 6.13 6.99
CA LEU A 51 -6.40 5.66 8.16
C LEU A 51 -4.91 5.38 7.87
N SER A 52 -4.51 5.32 6.60
CA SER A 52 -3.13 5.08 6.14
C SER A 52 -2.29 6.35 6.05
#